data_AF-G5EKK5-F1
#
_entry.id   AF-G5EKK5-F1
#
_cell.length_a   1.000
_cell.length_b   1.000
_cell.length_c   1.000
_cell.angle_alpha   90.00
_cell.angle_beta   90.00
_cell.angle_gamma   90.00
#
_symmetry.space_group_name_H-M   'P 1'
#
loop_
_entity.id
_entity.type
_entity.pdbx_description
1 polymer ?
#
loop_
_entity_poly.entity_id
_entity_poly.type
_entity_poly.pdbx_seq_one_letter_code
_entity_poly.pdbx_strand_id
1 'polypeptide(L)'
;VALDLARQEAELAIRARNDFLAVMNHEMRTPMHAIITLSSFLLETELTPEQRVMIETILRSSNILATLINDVLDLSRLEDGSLELDSLTFNLHAVFKKVINLLKPVTCVKKLSLTLAVAPEVPICVVGDEKRLVQMILNVVGNAVKFTKVGKISIIVS
;
A
#
# COMPACT_ATOMS: atom_id res chain seq x y z
N VAL A 1 -31.83 -28.18 1.39
CA VAL A 1 -31.50 -28.84 0.09
C VAL A 1 -31.31 -27.83 -1.04
N ALA A 2 -32.34 -27.19 -1.61
CA ALA A 2 -32.13 -26.22 -2.71
C ALA A 2 -31.33 -24.98 -2.28
N LEU A 3 -31.59 -24.46 -1.06
CA LEU A 3 -30.82 -23.37 -0.48
C LEU A 3 -29.37 -23.78 -0.18
N ASP A 4 -29.12 -25.02 0.25
CA ASP A 4 -27.78 -25.54 0.50
C ASP A 4 -26.99 -25.73 -0.80
N LEU A 5 -27.65 -26.23 -1.85
CA LEU A 5 -27.04 -26.39 -3.17
C LEU A 5 -26.65 -25.03 -3.76
N ALA A 6 -27.57 -24.06 -3.70
CA ALA A 6 -27.31 -22.68 -4.15
C ALA A 6 -26.19 -22.01 -3.34
N ARG A 7 -26.14 -22.27 -2.02
CA ARG A 7 -25.04 -21.79 -1.16
C ARG A 7 -23.71 -22.41 -1.55
N GLN A 8 -23.69 -23.72 -1.80
CA GLN A 8 -22.49 -24.46 -2.17
C GLN A 8 -21.96 -24.07 -3.56
N GLU A 9 -22.85 -23.84 -4.53
CA GLU A 9 -22.48 -23.28 -5.84
C GLU A 9 -21.90 -21.87 -5.72
N ALA A 10 -22.51 -21.01 -4.90
CA ALA A 10 -21.99 -19.67 -4.63
C ALA A 10 -20.59 -19.70 -3.98
N GLU A 11 -20.37 -20.57 -3.00
CA GLU A 11 -19.07 -20.75 -2.34
C GLU A 11 -17.98 -21.29 -3.28
N LEU A 12 -18.34 -22.15 -4.23
CA LEU A 12 -17.42 -22.65 -5.25
C LEU A 12 -17.06 -21.54 -6.25
N ALA A 13 -18.05 -20.76 -6.68
CA ALA A 13 -17.82 -19.63 -7.58
C ALA A 13 -16.92 -18.55 -6.94
N ILE A 14 -17.13 -18.23 -5.66
CA ILE A 14 -16.29 -17.30 -4.91
C ILE A 14 -14.84 -17.81 -4.82
N ARG A 15 -14.64 -19.09 -4.49
CA ARG A 15 -13.31 -19.70 -4.43
C ARG A 15 -12.59 -19.65 -5.78
N ALA A 16 -13.26 -20.07 -6.85
CA ALA A 16 -12.68 -20.05 -8.20
C ALA A 16 -12.28 -18.62 -8.64
N ARG A 17 -13.09 -17.61 -8.30
CA ARG A 17 -12.76 -16.20 -8.56
C ARG A 17 -11.52 -15.76 -7.77
N ASN A 18 -11.43 -16.12 -6.50
CA ASN A 18 -10.30 -15.76 -5.64
C ASN A 18 -9.00 -16.42 -6.11
N ASP A 19 -9.03 -17.70 -6.47
CA ASP A 19 -7.89 -18.42 -7.02
C ASP A 19 -7.40 -17.78 -8.33
N PHE A 20 -8.33 -17.41 -9.21
CA PHE A 20 -8.00 -16.71 -10.45
C PHE A 20 -7.31 -15.37 -10.18
N LEU A 21 -7.83 -14.57 -9.24
CA LEU A 21 -7.21 -13.30 -8.85
C LEU A 21 -5.83 -13.52 -8.23
N ALA A 22 -5.63 -14.57 -7.44
CA ALA A 22 -4.34 -14.88 -6.85
C ALA A 22 -3.27 -15.19 -7.91
N VAL A 23 -3.61 -16.03 -8.89
CA VAL A 23 -2.73 -16.37 -10.02
C VAL A 23 -2.42 -15.13 -10.84
N MET A 24 -3.43 -14.36 -11.25
CA MET A 24 -3.23 -13.15 -12.04
C MET A 24 -2.35 -12.12 -11.33
N ASN A 25 -2.54 -11.91 -10.03
CA ASN A 25 -1.70 -11.00 -9.26
C ASN A 25 -0.24 -11.46 -9.19
N HIS A 26 0.00 -12.76 -9.05
CA HIS A 26 1.36 -13.32 -9.09
C HIS A 26 2.02 -13.08 -10.45
N GLU A 27 1.32 -13.40 -11.53
CA GLU A 27 1.81 -13.22 -12.90
C GLU A 27 2.01 -11.75 -13.28
N MET A 28 1.20 -10.84 -12.74
CA MET A 28 1.38 -9.38 -12.93
C MET A 28 2.50 -8.80 -12.07
N ARG A 29 2.81 -9.38 -10.91
CA ARG A 29 3.85 -8.86 -9.99
C ARG A 29 5.24 -8.88 -10.61
N THR A 30 5.58 -9.94 -11.35
CA THR A 30 6.89 -10.11 -12.00
C THR A 30 7.20 -9.03 -13.05
N PRO A 31 6.36 -8.79 -14.07
CA PRO A 31 6.61 -7.72 -15.04
C PRO A 31 6.60 -6.33 -14.38
N MET A 32 5.79 -6.13 -13.34
CA MET A 32 5.79 -4.86 -12.60
C MET A 32 7.10 -4.59 -11.86
N HIS A 33 7.65 -5.59 -11.16
CA HIS A 33 8.95 -5.45 -10.52
C HIS A 33 10.07 -5.22 -11.52
N ALA A 34 10.01 -5.87 -12.70
CA ALA A 34 10.97 -5.62 -13.77
C ALA A 34 10.93 -4.16 -14.24
N ILE A 35 9.74 -3.59 -14.48
CA ILE A 35 9.60 -2.19 -14.88
C ILE A 35 10.12 -1.23 -13.79
N ILE A 36 9.79 -1.49 -12.51
CA ILE A 36 10.29 -0.68 -11.38
C ILE A 36 11.81 -0.73 -11.30
N THR A 37 12.40 -1.92 -11.40
CA THR A 37 13.85 -2.13 -11.29
C THR A 37 14.58 -1.44 -12.45
N LEU A 38 14.13 -1.68 -13.68
CA LEU A 38 14.73 -1.08 -14.88
C LEU A 38 14.60 0.45 -14.88
N SER A 39 13.44 0.98 -14.48
CA SER A 39 13.26 2.42 -14.35
C SER A 39 14.17 3.02 -13.29
N SER A 40 14.38 2.31 -12.17
CA SER A 40 15.29 2.74 -11.11
C SER A 40 16.74 2.75 -11.59
N PHE A 41 17.20 1.73 -12.33
CA PHE A 41 18.54 1.71 -12.92
C PHE A 41 18.74 2.81 -13.96
N LEU A 42 17.75 3.09 -14.81
CA LEU A 42 17.85 4.18 -15.77
C LEU A 42 17.98 5.54 -15.07
N LEU A 43 17.35 5.75 -13.91
CA LEU A 43 17.49 7.01 -13.16
C LEU A 43 18.91 7.24 -12.60
N GLU A 44 19.71 6.18 -12.48
CA GLU A 44 21.11 6.22 -12.06
C GLU A 44 22.07 6.53 -13.22
N THR A 45 21.60 6.54 -14.48
CA THR A 45 22.42 6.89 -15.65
C THR A 45 22.35 8.39 -15.98
N GLU A 46 23.23 8.86 -16.87
CA GLU A 46 23.10 10.18 -17.48
C GLU A 46 21.86 10.22 -18.37
N LEU A 47 20.92 11.13 -18.05
CA LEU A 47 19.65 11.31 -18.75
C LEU A 47 19.46 12.78 -19.07
N THR A 48 18.84 13.09 -20.21
CA THR A 48 18.35 14.45 -20.44
C THR A 48 17.22 14.78 -19.44
N PRO A 49 16.94 16.07 -19.18
CA PRO A 49 15.84 16.47 -18.30
C PRO A 49 14.50 15.84 -18.68
N GLU A 50 14.19 15.77 -19.98
CA GLU A 50 12.94 15.18 -20.49
C GLU A 50 12.88 13.66 -20.27
N GLN A 51 13.99 12.95 -20.49
CA GLN A 51 14.08 11.51 -20.24
C GLN A 51 13.88 11.19 -18.76
N ARG A 52 14.50 11.98 -17.88
CA ARG A 52 14.34 11.84 -16.43
C ARG A 52 12.88 11.97 -16.01
N VAL A 53 12.18 13.02 -16.47
CA VAL A 53 10.75 13.21 -16.17
C VAL A 53 9.90 12.04 -16.67
N MET A 54 10.20 11.52 -17.86
CA MET A 54 9.49 10.37 -18.41
C MET A 54 9.70 9.10 -17.57
N ILE A 55 10.94 8.81 -17.18
CA ILE A 55 11.28 7.63 -16.35
C ILE A 55 10.71 7.77 -14.93
N GLU A 56 10.77 8.95 -14.31
CA GLU A 56 10.12 9.21 -13.02
C GLU A 56 8.60 8.98 -13.09
N THR A 57 7.98 9.35 -14.21
CA THR A 57 6.55 9.12 -14.45
C THR A 57 6.23 7.63 -14.59
N ILE A 58 7.06 6.87 -15.32
CA ILE A 58 6.93 5.40 -15.44
C ILE A 58 7.08 4.78 -14.05
N LEU A 59 8.16 5.08 -13.33
CA LEU A 59 8.43 4.53 -12.00
C LEU A 59 7.28 4.80 -11.02
N ARG A 60 6.76 6.03 -10.99
CA ARG A 60 5.61 6.39 -10.15
C ARG A 60 4.37 5.59 -10.53
N SER A 61 4.06 5.50 -11.81
CA SER A 61 2.89 4.75 -12.31
C SER A 61 3.00 3.26 -12.00
N SER A 62 4.21 2.71 -12.12
CA SER A 62 4.46 1.31 -11.82
C SER A 62 4.32 0.97 -10.34
N ASN A 63 4.79 1.86 -9.45
CA ASN A 63 4.57 1.70 -8.01
C ASN A 63 3.08 1.76 -7.63
N ILE A 64 2.32 2.66 -8.27
CA ILE A 64 0.85 2.74 -8.07
C ILE A 64 0.20 1.43 -8.52
N LEU A 65 0.52 0.92 -9.71
CA LEU A 65 -0.06 -0.31 -10.22
C LEU A 65 0.32 -1.53 -9.37
N ALA A 66 1.57 -1.62 -8.91
CA ALA A 66 1.99 -2.67 -7.98
C ALA A 66 1.21 -2.63 -6.65
N THR A 67 0.90 -1.43 -6.15
CA THR A 67 0.06 -1.25 -4.96
C THR A 67 -1.36 -1.74 -5.22
N LEU A 68 -1.98 -1.35 -6.34
CA LEU A 68 -3.34 -1.77 -6.70
C LEU A 68 -3.46 -3.29 -6.88
N ILE A 69 -2.46 -3.93 -7.50
CA ILE A 69 -2.37 -5.39 -7.63
C ILE A 69 -2.37 -6.05 -6.24
N ASN A 70 -1.54 -5.54 -5.32
CA ASN A 70 -1.50 -6.08 -3.96
C ASN A 70 -2.82 -5.84 -3.20
N ASP A 71 -3.46 -4.68 -3.34
CA ASP A 71 -4.73 -4.37 -2.68
C ASP A 71 -5.87 -5.31 -3.14
N VAL A 72 -5.91 -5.68 -4.43
CA VAL A 72 -6.89 -6.67 -4.95
C VAL A 72 -6.66 -8.06 -4.35
N LEU A 73 -5.40 -8.47 -4.22
CA LEU A 73 -5.06 -9.74 -3.59
C LEU A 73 -5.43 -9.76 -2.10
N ASP A 74 -5.14 -8.68 -1.39
CA ASP A 74 -5.47 -8.54 0.04
C ASP A 74 -6.98 -8.58 0.25
N LEU A 75 -7.77 -7.94 -0.62
CA LEU A 75 -9.23 -8.04 -0.58
C LEU A 75 -9.71 -9.48 -0.78
N SER A 76 -9.18 -10.18 -1.78
CA SER A 76 -9.53 -11.58 -2.05
C SER A 76 -9.28 -12.47 -0.82
N ARG A 77 -8.11 -12.32 -0.20
CA ARG A 77 -7.73 -13.09 1.01
C ARG A 77 -8.57 -12.73 2.24
N LEU A 78 -9.00 -11.47 2.33
CA LEU A 78 -9.87 -11.01 3.41
C LEU A 78 -11.27 -11.61 3.27
N GLU A 79 -11.80 -11.70 2.05
CA GLU A 79 -13.12 -12.25 1.76
C GLU A 79 -13.23 -13.76 1.97
N ASP A 80 -12.17 -14.53 1.70
CA ASP A 80 -12.14 -15.99 1.96
C ASP A 80 -11.54 -16.38 3.33
N GLY A 81 -11.09 -15.40 4.11
CA GLY A 81 -10.52 -15.61 5.44
C GLY A 81 -9.10 -16.21 5.44
N SER A 82 -8.44 -16.33 4.27
CA SER A 82 -7.04 -16.79 4.16
C SER A 82 -6.01 -15.71 4.51
N LEU A 83 -6.47 -14.52 4.92
CA LEU A 83 -5.62 -13.40 5.29
C LEU A 83 -4.86 -13.67 6.59
N GLU A 84 -3.62 -14.13 6.47
CA GLU A 84 -2.72 -14.27 7.62
C GLU A 84 -2.04 -12.94 7.96
N LEU A 85 -1.98 -12.63 9.25
CA LEU A 85 -1.25 -11.50 9.81
C LEU A 85 0.12 -12.00 10.29
N ASP A 86 1.19 -11.32 9.88
CA ASP A 86 2.52 -11.62 10.38
C ASP A 86 2.67 -11.03 11.79
N SER A 87 2.78 -11.86 12.83
CA SER A 87 2.81 -11.39 14.21
C SER A 87 4.25 -11.29 14.72
N LEU A 88 4.87 -10.14 14.48
CA LEU A 88 6.26 -9.89 14.85
C LEU A 88 6.38 -8.71 15.81
N THR A 89 7.44 -8.70 16.61
CA THR A 89 7.77 -7.52 17.42
C THR A 89 8.44 -6.48 16.54
N PHE A 90 7.90 -5.26 16.49
CA PHE A 90 8.45 -4.16 15.70
C PHE A 90 8.38 -2.83 16.43
N ASN A 91 9.19 -1.86 15.99
CA ASN A 91 9.21 -0.51 16.55
C ASN A 91 8.09 0.36 15.93
N LEU A 92 7.08 0.66 16.74
CA LEU A 92 5.89 1.42 16.32
C LEU A 92 6.24 2.87 15.94
N HIS A 93 7.18 3.49 16.63
CA HIS A 93 7.62 4.86 16.32
C HIS A 93 8.35 4.93 14.97
N ALA A 94 9.11 3.89 14.63
CA ALA A 94 9.76 3.76 13.34
C ALA A 94 8.73 3.65 12.20
N VAL A 95 7.61 2.96 12.43
CA VAL A 95 6.47 2.89 11.49
C VAL A 95 5.91 4.29 11.21
N PHE A 96 5.56 5.05 12.25
CA PHE A 96 5.04 6.41 12.06
C PHE A 96 6.05 7.32 11.34
N LYS A 97 7.33 7.23 11.69
CA LYS A 97 8.40 7.99 11.03
C LYS A 97 8.53 7.63 9.54
N LYS A 98 8.46 6.34 9.21
CA LYS A 98 8.50 5.83 7.84
C LYS A 98 7.33 6.37 7.02
N VAL A 99 6.11 6.30 7.54
CA VAL A 99 4.91 6.85 6.90
C VAL A 99 5.06 8.36 6.64
N ILE A 100 5.47 9.14 7.64
CA ILE A 100 5.65 10.59 7.49
C ILE A 100 6.69 10.91 6.41
N ASN A 101 7.79 10.18 6.37
CA ASN A 101 8.84 10.39 5.35
C ASN A 101 8.33 10.11 3.93
N LEU A 102 7.46 9.12 3.76
CA LEU A 102 6.84 8.81 2.46
C LEU A 102 5.84 9.89 2.01
N LEU A 103 5.10 10.49 2.96
CA LEU A 103 4.04 11.45 2.65
C LEU A 103 4.51 12.91 2.59
N LYS A 104 5.66 13.23 3.21
CA LYS A 104 6.24 14.58 3.23
C LYS A 104 6.44 15.18 1.81
N PRO A 105 7.06 14.47 0.85
CA PRO A 105 7.23 15.02 -0.50
C PRO A 105 5.88 15.35 -1.17
N VAL A 106 4.90 14.46 -1.03
CA VAL A 106 3.56 14.61 -1.64
C VAL A 106 2.82 15.79 -1.04
N THR A 107 2.86 15.93 0.29
CA THR A 107 2.22 17.06 1.00
C THR A 107 2.90 18.39 0.72
N CYS A 108 4.23 18.40 0.58
CA CYS A 108 5.00 19.59 0.19
C CYS A 108 4.57 20.12 -1.19
N VAL A 109 4.47 19.23 -2.19
CA VAL A 109 3.99 19.59 -3.54
C VAL A 109 2.57 20.17 -3.51
N LYS A 110 1.68 19.61 -2.68
CA LYS A 110 0.32 20.13 -2.48
C LYS A 110 0.23 21.33 -1.53
N LYS A 111 1.35 21.81 -0.97
CA LYS A 111 1.42 22.87 0.05
C LYS A 111 0.52 22.61 1.27
N LEU A 112 0.40 21.34 1.66
CA LEU A 112 -0.33 20.91 2.85
C LEU A 112 0.63 20.77 4.02
N SER A 113 0.21 21.21 5.21
CA SER A 113 0.95 20.94 6.44
C SER A 113 0.66 19.53 6.93
N LEU A 114 1.69 18.75 7.25
CA LEU A 114 1.58 17.40 7.82
C LEU A 114 2.26 17.37 9.18
N THR A 115 1.53 16.95 10.21
CA THR A 115 2.03 16.86 11.59
C THR A 115 1.78 15.47 12.18
N LEU A 116 2.68 15.05 13.08
CA LEU A 116 2.59 13.81 13.85
C LEU A 116 2.77 14.14 15.33
N ALA A 117 1.81 13.73 16.15
CA ALA A 117 1.88 13.79 17.60
C ALA A 117 1.70 12.37 18.16
N VAL A 118 2.69 11.90 18.92
CA VAL A 118 2.68 10.58 19.57
C VAL A 118 2.78 10.83 21.07
N ALA A 119 1.81 10.33 21.83
CA ALA A 119 1.76 10.52 23.26
C ALA A 119 2.84 9.67 23.98
N PRO A 120 3.36 10.12 25.14
CA PRO A 120 4.41 9.41 25.88
C PRO A 120 4.05 7.99 26.31
N GLU A 121 2.76 7.70 26.50
CA GLU A 121 2.22 6.40 26.88
C GLU A 121 2.24 5.37 25.74
N VAL A 122 2.44 5.81 24.50
CA VAL A 122 2.50 4.91 23.34
C VAL A 122 3.76 4.05 23.42
N PRO A 123 3.63 2.70 23.36
CA PRO A 123 4.78 1.82 23.47
C PRO A 123 5.70 1.92 22.24
N ILE A 124 7.01 1.86 22.49
CA ILE A 124 8.04 1.89 21.44
C ILE A 124 7.94 0.63 20.56
N CYS A 125 7.73 -0.53 21.18
CA CYS A 125 7.63 -1.82 20.48
C CYS A 125 6.25 -2.45 20.73
N VAL A 126 5.66 -3.00 19.66
CA VAL A 126 4.39 -3.73 19.71
C VAL A 126 4.53 -5.04 18.94
N VAL A 127 3.58 -5.95 19.14
CA VAL A 127 3.47 -7.21 18.40
C VAL A 127 2.36 -7.08 17.36
N GLY A 128 2.67 -7.41 16.11
CA GLY A 128 1.71 -7.43 15.00
C GLY A 128 2.39 -7.34 13.64
N ASP A 129 1.61 -6.99 12.62
CA ASP A 129 2.07 -6.92 11.23
C ASP A 129 2.50 -5.49 10.86
N GLU A 130 3.81 -5.23 10.92
CA GLU A 130 4.39 -3.92 10.59
C GLU A 130 3.99 -3.47 9.18
N LYS A 131 4.01 -4.37 8.20
CA LYS A 131 3.79 -4.05 6.78
C LYS A 131 2.35 -3.62 6.57
N ARG A 132 1.40 -4.36 7.13
CA ARG A 132 -0.02 -4.01 7.06
C ARG A 132 -0.33 -2.73 7.82
N LEU A 133 0.31 -2.50 8.96
CA LEU A 133 0.13 -1.24 9.69
C LEU A 133 0.61 -0.04 8.84
N VAL A 134 1.78 -0.15 8.20
CA VAL A 134 2.26 0.87 7.26
C VAL A 134 1.27 1.10 6.13
N GLN A 135 0.78 0.03 5.48
CA GLN A 135 -0.19 0.10 4.38
C GLN A 135 -1.49 0.78 4.82
N MET A 136 -2.05 0.38 5.97
CA MET A 136 -3.27 0.96 6.52
C MET A 136 -3.12 2.47 6.76
N ILE A 137 -2.02 2.89 7.40
CA ILE A 137 -1.79 4.31 7.66
C ILE A 137 -1.58 5.07 6.34
N LEU A 138 -0.82 4.52 5.39
CA LEU A 138 -0.63 5.15 4.07
C LEU A 138 -1.95 5.30 3.30
N ASN A 139 -2.85 4.33 3.38
CA ASN A 139 -4.16 4.42 2.73
C ASN A 139 -5.03 5.52 3.35
N VAL A 140 -5.11 5.57 4.68
CA VAL A 140 -5.91 6.58 5.39
C VAL A 140 -5.34 7.99 5.17
N VAL A 141 -4.04 8.17 5.42
CA VAL A 141 -3.42 9.49 5.30
C VAL A 141 -3.25 9.89 3.84
N GLY A 142 -3.00 8.95 2.94
CA GLY A 142 -2.99 9.17 1.49
C GLY A 142 -4.34 9.70 0.99
N ASN A 143 -5.45 9.16 1.49
CA ASN A 143 -6.78 9.71 1.23
C ASN A 143 -6.93 11.12 1.80
N ALA A 144 -6.48 11.37 3.03
CA ALA A 144 -6.49 12.72 3.59
C ALA A 144 -5.70 13.72 2.70
N VAL A 145 -4.51 13.33 2.22
CA VAL A 145 -3.70 14.15 1.29
C VAL A 145 -4.40 14.36 -0.04
N LYS A 146 -5.05 13.32 -0.59
CA LYS A 146 -5.78 13.40 -1.85
C LYS A 146 -6.94 14.41 -1.78
N PHE A 147 -7.75 14.32 -0.74
CA PHE A 147 -9.00 15.07 -0.63
C PHE A 147 -8.87 16.44 0.07
N THR A 148 -7.79 16.67 0.82
CA THR A 148 -7.50 18.00 1.36
C THR A 148 -6.96 18.91 0.26
N LYS A 149 -7.68 20.00 -0.03
CA LYS A 149 -7.27 21.00 -1.04
C LYS A 149 -6.30 22.04 -0.46
N VAL A 150 -6.58 22.52 0.74
CA VAL A 150 -5.78 23.54 1.46
C VAL A 150 -5.88 23.23 2.95
N GLY A 151 -4.81 23.47 3.71
CA GLY A 151 -4.80 23.37 5.17
C GLY A 151 -3.78 22.36 5.69
N LYS A 152 -4.17 21.60 6.72
CA LYS A 152 -3.29 20.68 7.45
C LYS A 152 -3.90 19.31 7.67
N ILE A 153 -3.03 18.32 7.79
CA ILE A 153 -3.31 16.93 8.16
C ILE A 153 -2.51 16.64 9.42
N SER A 154 -3.17 16.06 10.43
CA SER A 154 -2.56 15.75 11.72
C SER A 154 -2.79 14.27 12.04
N ILE A 155 -1.71 13.56 12.35
CA ILE A 155 -1.74 12.20 12.86
C ILE A 155 -1.51 12.27 14.36
N ILE A 156 -2.45 11.77 15.15
CA ILE A 156 -2.39 11.75 16.62
C ILE A 156 -2.47 10.31 17.08
N VAL A 157 -1.54 9.92 17.96
CA VAL A 157 -1.46 8.59 18.55
C VAL A 157 -1.38 8.75 20.06
N SER A 158 -2.27 8.07 20.77
CA SER A 158 -2.45 8.11 22.23
C SER A 158 -2.79 6.72 22.75
#